data_AF-A0A973Z4N2-F1
#
_entry.id   AF-A0A973Z4N2-F1
#
_cell.length_a   1.000
_cell.length_b   1.000
_cell.length_c   1.000
_cell.angle_alpha   90.00
_cell.angle_beta   90.00
_cell.angle_gamma   90.00
#
_symmetry.space_group_name_H-M   'P 1'
#
loop_
_entity.id
_entity.type
_entity.pdbx_description
1 polymer ?
#
loop_
_entity_poly.entity_id
_entity_poly.type
_entity_poly.pdbx_seq_one_letter_code
_entity_poly.pdbx_strand_id
1 'polypeptide(L)' 'FPKRLGKAEEYGELAAFIVETPYLNAESIRLDGGIRMAPR' A
#
# COMPACT_ATOMS: atom_id res chain seq x y z
N PHE A 1 -1.32 2.91 -13.64
CA PHE A 1 -0.90 3.31 -12.28
C PHE A 1 0.08 4.47 -12.35
N PRO A 2 0.10 5.42 -11.39
CA PRO A 2 1.06 6.52 -11.35
C PRO A 2 2.52 6.06 -11.50
N LYS A 3 3.25 6.70 -12.43
CA LYS A 3 4.69 6.47 -12.66
C LYS A 3 5.53 7.42 -11.81
N ARG A 4 5.42 7.28 -10.49
CA ARG A 4 6.18 8.07 -9.50
C ARG A 4 6.41 7.26 -8.24
N LEU A 5 7.27 7.76 -7.36
CA LEU A 5 7.37 7.26 -6.01
C LEU A 5 6.07 7.53 -5.24
N GLY A 6 5.76 6.62 -4.32
CA GLY A 6 4.70 6.80 -3.34
C GLY A 6 5.04 7.97 -2.42
N LYS A 7 4.01 8.69 -1.98
CA LYS A 7 4.13 9.71 -0.95
C LYS A 7 3.84 9.09 0.42
N ALA A 8 4.38 9.69 1.47
CA ALA A 8 4.17 9.20 2.83
C ALA A 8 2.68 9.24 3.23
N GLU A 9 1.96 10.24 2.77
CA GLU A 9 0.54 10.42 3.05
C GLU A 9 -0.31 9.25 2.50
N GLU A 10 0.04 8.72 1.32
CA GLU A 10 -0.69 7.59 0.70
C GLU A 10 -0.55 6.31 1.54
N TYR A 11 0.59 6.13 2.22
CA TYR A 11 0.77 5.03 3.18
C TYR A 11 -0.05 5.27 4.45
N GLY A 12 -0.07 6.51 4.94
CA GLY A 12 -0.89 6.92 6.09
C GLY A 12 -2.38 6.68 5.87
N GLU A 13 -2.89 6.98 4.67
CA GLU A 13 -4.26 6.71 4.27
C GLU A 13 -4.59 5.21 4.34
N LEU A 14 -3.70 4.34 3.86
CA LEU A 14 -3.89 2.88 3.97
C LEU A 14 -3.87 2.42 5.44
N ALA A 15 -2.98 2.96 6.26
CA ALA A 15 -2.92 2.62 7.69
C ALA A 15 -4.21 3.02 8.42
N ALA A 16 -4.73 4.22 8.16
CA ALA A 16 -6.01 4.67 8.71
C ALA A 16 -7.16 3.75 8.27
N PHE A 17 -7.23 3.42 6.97
CA PHE A 17 -8.23 2.51 6.44
C PHE A 17 -8.22 1.12 7.09
N ILE A 18 -7.02 0.56 7.34
CA ILE A 18 -6.86 -0.74 8.03
C ILE A 18 -7.43 -0.67 9.45
N VAL A 19 -7.13 0.39 10.20
CA VAL A 19 -7.62 0.57 11.57
C VAL A 19 -9.14 0.74 11.63
N GLU A 20 -9.72 1.41 10.63
CA GLU A 20 -11.16 1.68 10.56
C GLU A 20 -12.00 0.50 10.03
N THR A 21 -11.37 -0.51 9.42
CA THR A 21 -12.07 -1.62 8.77
C THR A 21 -11.95 -2.90 9.60
N PRO A 22 -12.94 -3.24 10.45
CA PRO A 22 -12.82 -4.33 11.42
C PRO A 22 -12.75 -5.74 10.80
N TYR A 23 -13.12 -5.88 9.53
CA TYR A 23 -13.04 -7.15 8.82
C TYR A 23 -11.64 -7.42 8.23
N LEU A 24 -10.80 -6.39 8.15
CA LEU A 24 -9.45 -6.51 7.61
C LEU A 24 -8.53 -7.03 8.71
N ASN A 25 -8.10 -8.29 8.55
CA ASN A 25 -7.28 -8.96 9.54
C ASN A 25 -6.35 -9.97 8.88
N ALA A 26 -5.16 -10.13 9.45
CA ALA A 26 -4.16 -11.14 9.05
C ALA A 26 -3.82 -11.16 7.55
N GLU A 27 -3.86 -10.00 6.87
CA GLU A 27 -3.61 -9.87 5.43
C GLU A 27 -2.36 -9.04 5.14
N SER A 28 -1.72 -9.27 3.99
CA SER A 28 -0.56 -8.49 3.52
C SER A 28 -0.92 -7.71 2.26
N ILE A 29 -1.02 -6.38 2.39
CA ILE A 29 -1.44 -5.49 1.31
C ILE A 29 -0.23 -4.82 0.67
N ARG A 30 -0.09 -4.98 -0.65
CA ARG A 30 0.92 -4.26 -1.45
C ARG A 30 0.40 -2.88 -1.84
N LEU A 31 1.12 -1.83 -1.47
CA LEU A 31 0.91 -0.46 -1.90
C LEU A 31 2.10 0.00 -2.75
N ASP A 32 2.18 -0.45 -4.00
CA ASP A 32 3.41 -0.38 -4.80
C ASP A 32 3.21 -0.01 -6.28
N GLY A 33 1.97 0.34 -6.64
CA GLY A 33 1.58 0.66 -7.99
C GLY A 33 1.77 -0.44 -9.03
N GLY A 34 1.74 -1.69 -8.58
CA GLY A 34 1.83 -2.87 -9.45
C GLY A 34 3.25 -3.20 -9.89
N ILE A 35 4.27 -2.56 -9.32
CA ILE A 35 5.67 -2.85 -9.66
C ILE A 35 6.04 -4.29 -9.31
N ARG A 36 6.96 -4.87 -10.09
CA ARG A 36 7.68 -6.10 -9.76
C ARG A 36 9.16 -5.78 -9.89
N MET A 37 9.92 -5.96 -8.81
CA MET A 37 11.35 -5.64 -8.80
C MET A 37 12.10 -6.67 -9.64
N ALA A 38 12.84 -6.20 -10.64
CA ALA A 38 13.70 -7.06 -11.45
C ALA A 38 15.02 -7.39 -10.71
N PRO A 39 15.63 -8.55 -10.97
CA PRO A 39 16.98 -8.86 -10.50
C PRO A 39 18.00 -7.84 -11.06
N ARG A 40 19.10 -7.66 -10.33
CA ARG A 40 20.22 -6.81 -10.71
C ARG A 40 21.38 -7.64 -11.24
#